data_AF-A0A0N0NQ12-F1
#
_entry.id   AF-A0A0N0NQ12-F1
#
_cell.length_a   1.000
_cell.length_b   1.000
_cell.length_c   1.000
_cell.angle_alpha   90.00
_cell.angle_beta   90.00
_cell.angle_gamma   90.00
#
_symmetry.space_group_name_H-M   'P 1'
#
loop_
_entity.id
_entity.type
_entity.pdbx_description
1 polymer ?
#
loop_
_entity_poly.entity_id
_entity_poly.type
_entity_poly.pdbx_seq_one_letter_code
_entity_poly.pdbx_strand_id
1 'polypeptide(L)'
;MKLGQARITLNVDKTVQGPGQIGLALQRGRCGVFGALPNLAVQSETSARRSGEPAIPDMPNEDKSSALLFLDDDDEPPEEGPDASAVSFTVQYKPYQLYPDAPKEGQPKQEWFKKSRYGDTQLKMKTYEAIMTAYGNSAGIKYKFGGTIANTMDAHRVIQHFQEEKGPETADKMINSLYAQYFENEKHPSADETLLKAATDAGVPEAEAKAYIADHDEGLMDLKNSMREQAGNGVDSVPYIIFEGKRRDITLVGARDVEEYEKAIASIVKESK
;
A
#
# COMPACT_ATOMS: atom_id res chain seq x y z
N MET A 1 -14.84 -5.13 30.04
CA MET A 1 -15.44 -5.18 28.69
C MET A 1 -14.47 -5.91 27.78
N LYS A 2 -14.91 -6.93 27.03
CA LYS A 2 -14.04 -7.57 26.03
C LYS A 2 -13.89 -6.60 24.86
N LEU A 3 -12.69 -6.07 24.67
CA LEU A 3 -12.33 -5.40 23.42
C LEU A 3 -12.57 -6.40 22.28
N GLY A 4 -13.36 -6.03 21.29
CA GLY A 4 -13.51 -6.80 20.05
C GLY A 4 -12.16 -6.83 19.35
N GLN A 5 -11.68 -8.01 18.98
CA GLN A 5 -10.51 -8.11 18.10
C GLN A 5 -11.01 -8.34 16.68
N ALA A 6 -10.55 -7.50 15.76
CA ALA A 6 -10.75 -7.67 14.33
C ALA A 6 -9.38 -7.79 13.66
N ARG A 7 -9.29 -8.55 12.56
CA ARG A 7 -8.02 -8.78 11.85
C ARG A 7 -8.16 -8.35 10.41
N ILE A 8 -7.12 -7.70 9.90
CA ILE A 8 -7.02 -7.29 8.51
C ILE A 8 -6.02 -8.22 7.85
N THR A 9 -6.49 -9.15 7.04
CA THR A 9 -5.61 -10.03 6.27
C THR A 9 -5.27 -9.35 4.94
N LEU A 10 -3.99 -9.16 4.67
CA LEU A 10 -3.45 -8.49 3.48
C LEU A 10 -2.59 -9.47 2.66
N ASN A 11 -3.07 -9.85 1.48
CA ASN A 11 -2.22 -10.56 0.52
C ASN A 11 -1.44 -9.55 -0.31
N VAL A 12 -0.12 -9.61 -0.20
CA VAL A 12 0.80 -8.69 -0.88
C VAL A 12 1.84 -9.48 -1.67
N ASP A 13 2.34 -8.90 -2.74
CA ASP A 13 3.52 -9.39 -3.46
C ASP A 13 4.47 -8.22 -3.71
N LYS A 14 5.78 -8.46 -3.62
CA LYS A 14 6.79 -7.39 -3.69
C LYS A 14 7.05 -6.91 -5.12
N THR A 15 6.57 -7.59 -6.16
CA THR A 15 7.08 -7.46 -7.55
C THR A 15 6.42 -6.44 -8.50
N VAL A 16 5.70 -5.42 -8.04
CA VAL A 16 5.01 -4.37 -8.85
C VAL A 16 3.66 -4.83 -9.46
N GLN A 17 2.62 -4.01 -9.27
CA GLN A 17 1.45 -3.95 -10.16
C GLN A 17 1.61 -2.91 -11.27
N GLY A 18 1.10 -3.28 -12.45
CA GLY A 18 0.92 -2.41 -13.61
C GLY A 18 -0.13 -1.32 -13.34
N PRO A 19 -0.51 -0.50 -14.34
CA PRO A 19 -1.38 0.65 -14.12
C PRO A 19 -2.77 0.14 -13.73
N GLY A 20 -3.09 0.35 -12.46
CA GLY A 20 -4.28 -0.21 -11.85
C GLY A 20 -3.99 -0.46 -10.38
N GLN A 21 -4.29 0.55 -9.58
CA GLN A 21 -4.60 0.41 -8.16
C GLN A 21 -3.39 0.12 -7.25
N ILE A 22 -2.93 1.16 -6.55
CA ILE A 22 -2.21 1.04 -5.28
C ILE A 22 -2.87 2.00 -4.30
N GLY A 23 -3.33 1.43 -3.19
CA GLY A 23 -4.13 2.00 -2.15
C GLY A 23 -3.72 1.26 -0.90
N LEU A 24 -3.47 2.04 0.15
CA LEU A 24 -3.09 1.69 1.52
C LEU A 24 -1.61 1.40 1.79
N ALA A 25 -0.96 2.43 2.32
CA ALA A 25 -0.46 2.34 3.69
C ALA A 25 -1.34 3.26 4.56
N LEU A 26 -2.32 2.69 5.28
CA LEU A 26 -3.04 3.44 6.31
C LEU A 26 -2.04 3.84 7.39
N GLN A 27 -1.91 5.16 7.57
CA GLN A 27 -1.35 5.84 8.74
C GLN A 27 0.18 5.81 8.95
N ARG A 28 0.88 6.69 8.22
CA ARG A 28 1.79 7.66 8.88
C ARG A 28 1.38 9.09 8.50
N GLY A 29 0.30 9.55 9.12
CA GLY A 29 -0.14 10.96 9.28
C GLY A 29 0.19 11.96 8.16
N ARG A 30 -0.69 12.07 7.17
CA ARG A 30 -1.02 13.31 6.42
C ARG A 30 -2.27 13.06 5.57
N CYS A 31 -3.37 13.66 5.97
CA CYS A 31 -4.63 13.73 5.22
C CYS A 31 -4.44 14.63 3.98
N GLY A 32 -5.03 14.26 2.84
CA GLY A 32 -5.01 15.13 1.66
C GLY A 32 -5.48 14.52 0.34
N VAL A 33 -6.80 14.29 0.22
CA VAL A 33 -7.62 14.44 -1.01
C VAL A 33 -7.28 13.51 -2.21
N PHE A 34 -8.21 13.47 -3.20
CA PHE A 34 -8.15 12.92 -4.56
C PHE A 34 -8.78 11.53 -4.71
N GLY A 35 -9.93 11.33 -5.36
CA GLY A 35 -10.61 12.13 -6.39
C GLY A 35 -10.73 11.29 -7.67
N ALA A 36 -11.87 10.62 -7.85
CA ALA A 36 -12.20 9.82 -9.02
C ALA A 36 -12.36 10.67 -10.29
N LEU A 37 -11.98 10.14 -11.46
CA LEU A 37 -12.71 10.36 -12.71
C LEU A 37 -12.64 9.15 -13.67
N PRO A 38 -13.71 8.89 -14.43
CA PRO A 38 -13.90 7.67 -15.23
C PRO A 38 -13.35 7.78 -16.67
N ASN A 39 -13.05 6.60 -17.21
CA ASN A 39 -13.15 6.16 -18.59
C ASN A 39 -13.57 7.23 -19.63
N LEU A 40 -12.61 7.75 -20.42
CA LEU A 40 -12.94 8.47 -21.65
C LEU A 40 -12.59 7.59 -22.87
N ALA A 41 -13.59 6.84 -23.30
CA ALA A 41 -13.62 6.26 -24.62
C ALA A 41 -13.63 7.38 -25.66
N VAL A 42 -12.78 7.22 -26.65
CA VAL A 42 -12.78 7.97 -27.91
C VAL A 42 -14.15 7.83 -28.56
N GLN A 43 -14.89 8.93 -28.69
CA GLN A 43 -15.86 9.12 -29.76
C GLN A 43 -15.77 10.53 -30.34
N SER A 44 -15.85 10.53 -31.65
CA SER A 44 -15.61 11.58 -32.62
C SER A 44 -16.74 12.62 -32.72
N GLU A 45 -16.31 13.84 -33.01
CA GLU A 45 -16.91 14.85 -33.90
C GLU A 45 -18.17 15.65 -33.51
N THR A 46 -17.96 16.97 -33.64
CA THR A 46 -18.88 18.05 -34.07
C THR A 46 -20.03 18.52 -33.16
N SER A 47 -19.89 19.72 -32.58
CA SER A 47 -20.49 20.96 -33.11
C SER A 47 -20.56 22.11 -32.08
N ALA A 48 -20.18 23.31 -32.53
CA ALA A 48 -20.68 24.65 -32.15
C ALA A 48 -20.29 25.37 -30.82
N ARG A 49 -19.35 26.33 -30.98
CA ARG A 49 -19.44 27.80 -30.76
C ARG A 49 -19.49 28.46 -29.35
N ARG A 50 -18.69 29.55 -29.29
CA ARG A 50 -18.71 30.80 -28.47
C ARG A 50 -18.09 30.70 -27.06
N SER A 51 -16.87 31.20 -26.82
CA SER A 51 -16.36 32.60 -26.71
C SER A 51 -16.65 33.26 -25.36
N GLY A 52 -15.59 33.58 -24.59
CA GLY A 52 -15.61 34.66 -23.58
C GLY A 52 -14.94 34.34 -22.23
N GLU A 53 -13.64 34.62 -22.12
CA GLU A 53 -12.96 35.07 -20.88
C GLU A 53 -13.34 36.58 -20.66
N PRO A 54 -13.21 37.25 -19.48
CA PRO A 54 -11.99 37.23 -18.67
C PRO A 54 -12.01 37.61 -17.15
N ALA A 55 -10.80 37.54 -16.59
CA ALA A 55 -10.13 38.44 -15.62
C ALA A 55 -10.39 38.35 -14.09
N ILE A 56 -9.26 38.31 -13.39
CA ILE A 56 -9.00 38.34 -11.93
C ILE A 56 -8.80 39.81 -11.50
N PRO A 57 -9.24 40.25 -10.30
CA PRO A 57 -8.73 41.47 -9.69
C PRO A 57 -7.89 41.24 -8.42
N ASP A 58 -6.85 42.06 -8.31
CA ASP A 58 -5.88 42.19 -7.21
C ASP A 58 -6.51 42.65 -5.87
N MET A 59 -5.86 42.25 -4.78
CA MET A 59 -6.14 42.73 -3.41
C MET A 59 -5.37 44.01 -3.09
N PRO A 60 -5.91 44.89 -2.22
CA PRO A 60 -5.11 45.87 -1.48
C PRO A 60 -4.86 45.44 -0.03
N ASN A 61 -3.68 45.82 0.45
CA ASN A 61 -3.14 45.68 1.80
C ASN A 61 -3.41 46.96 2.58
N GLU A 62 -4.01 46.91 3.77
CA GLU A 62 -3.88 47.97 4.79
C GLU A 62 -3.83 47.42 6.22
N ASP A 63 -2.82 47.90 6.93
CA ASP A 63 -2.44 47.68 8.31
C ASP A 63 -3.00 48.81 9.18
N LYS A 64 -3.75 48.52 10.26
CA LYS A 64 -3.86 49.39 11.45
C LYS A 64 -4.16 48.59 12.72
N SER A 65 -3.18 48.61 13.62
CA SER A 65 -3.25 48.33 15.05
C SER A 65 -4.35 49.11 15.78
N SER A 66 -4.90 48.49 16.84
CA SER A 66 -5.29 49.04 18.18
C SER A 66 -6.76 48.81 18.60
N ALA A 67 -6.95 48.02 19.66
CA ALA A 67 -7.91 48.15 20.80
C ALA A 67 -8.36 46.75 21.25
N LEU A 68 -7.76 46.20 22.31
CA LEU A 68 -8.21 46.28 23.72
C LEU A 68 -9.35 45.31 24.07
N LEU A 69 -8.93 44.23 24.76
CA LEU A 69 -9.52 43.61 25.95
C LEU A 69 -11.04 43.40 26.00
N PHE A 70 -11.46 42.17 25.71
CA PHE A 70 -12.44 41.43 26.51
C PHE A 70 -12.00 39.95 26.53
N LEU A 71 -11.39 39.55 27.65
CA LEU A 71 -11.24 38.14 28.02
C LEU A 71 -12.51 37.80 28.79
N ASP A 72 -13.47 37.18 28.11
CA ASP A 72 -14.50 36.39 28.78
C ASP A 72 -14.08 34.92 28.62
N ASP A 73 -13.65 34.37 29.76
CA ASP A 73 -13.47 32.96 30.01
C ASP A 73 -14.83 32.23 29.85
N ASP A 74 -15.03 31.52 28.74
CA ASP A 74 -16.03 30.45 28.59
C ASP A 74 -15.83 29.75 27.23
N ASP A 75 -14.68 29.10 27.04
CA ASP A 75 -14.50 28.12 25.95
C ASP A 75 -14.31 26.74 26.61
N GLU A 76 -15.41 25.99 26.63
CA GLU A 76 -15.44 24.58 27.01
C GLU A 76 -14.30 23.83 26.28
N PRO A 77 -13.56 22.93 26.96
CA PRO A 77 -12.62 22.09 26.25
C PRO A 77 -13.37 21.33 25.16
N PRO A 78 -12.83 21.25 23.92
CA PRO A 78 -13.51 20.53 22.85
C PRO A 78 -13.81 19.12 23.36
N GLU A 79 -15.10 18.76 23.36
CA GLU A 79 -15.55 17.43 23.79
C GLU A 79 -14.66 16.38 23.14
N GLU A 80 -14.00 15.58 23.99
CA GLU A 80 -13.25 14.41 23.57
C GLU A 80 -14.20 13.58 22.69
N GLY A 81 -13.85 13.49 21.40
CA GLY A 81 -14.60 12.70 20.43
C GLY A 81 -14.84 11.29 20.96
N PRO A 82 -15.96 10.66 20.60
CA PRO A 82 -16.47 9.48 21.28
C PRO A 82 -15.43 8.37 21.33
N ASP A 83 -15.01 8.03 22.55
CA ASP A 83 -14.43 6.80 23.06
C ASP A 83 -13.69 5.95 22.00
N ALA A 84 -12.35 5.99 22.04
CA ALA A 84 -11.46 5.13 21.27
C ALA A 84 -12.07 3.72 21.18
N SER A 85 -12.58 3.40 19.98
CA SER A 85 -13.54 2.33 19.74
C SER A 85 -13.16 1.03 20.45
N ALA A 86 -14.15 0.36 21.05
CA ALA A 86 -14.02 -0.95 21.72
C ALA A 86 -13.50 -2.11 20.83
N VAL A 87 -12.98 -1.83 19.63
CA VAL A 87 -12.47 -2.79 18.66
C VAL A 87 -11.03 -2.44 18.29
N SER A 88 -10.11 -3.39 18.46
CA SER A 88 -8.72 -3.28 18.01
C SER A 88 -8.51 -4.06 16.72
N PHE A 89 -7.84 -3.45 15.74
CA PHE A 89 -7.47 -4.11 14.49
C PHE A 89 -6.02 -4.59 14.53
N THR A 90 -5.78 -5.79 14.02
CA THR A 90 -4.43 -6.32 13.81
C THR A 90 -4.24 -6.66 12.35
N VAL A 91 -3.20 -6.10 11.71
CA VAL A 91 -2.88 -6.38 10.31
C VAL A 91 -2.04 -7.65 10.24
N GLN A 92 -2.42 -8.58 9.39
CA GLN A 92 -1.64 -9.77 9.12
C GLN A 92 -1.40 -9.91 7.62
N TYR A 93 -0.15 -10.08 7.24
CA TYR A 93 0.23 -10.27 5.85
C TYR A 93 0.24 -11.75 5.50
N LYS A 94 -0.36 -12.07 4.35
CA LYS A 94 -0.37 -13.41 3.78
C LYS A 94 0.42 -13.41 2.45
N PRO A 95 1.20 -14.47 2.20
CA PRO A 95 2.06 -14.52 1.02
C PRO A 95 1.24 -14.74 -0.26
N TYR A 96 1.61 -14.05 -1.33
CA TYR A 96 1.09 -14.29 -2.67
C TYR A 96 2.19 -14.00 -3.70
N GLN A 97 2.29 -14.81 -4.77
CA GLN A 97 3.22 -14.55 -5.87
C GLN A 97 2.46 -14.35 -7.17
N LEU A 98 2.69 -13.22 -7.82
CA LEU A 98 2.19 -12.96 -9.17
C LEU A 98 2.90 -13.82 -10.22
N TYR A 99 4.20 -14.07 -10.02
CA TYR A 99 5.06 -14.79 -10.96
C TYR A 99 5.85 -15.88 -10.22
N PRO A 100 5.23 -17.04 -9.89
CA PRO A 100 5.90 -18.12 -9.18
C PRO A 100 7.10 -18.68 -9.98
N ASP A 101 7.03 -18.61 -11.31
CA ASP A 101 8.08 -19.10 -12.22
C ASP A 101 9.16 -18.06 -12.54
N ALA A 102 9.13 -16.87 -11.91
CA ALA A 102 10.18 -15.88 -12.13
C ALA A 102 11.55 -16.43 -11.67
N PRO A 103 12.65 -16.13 -12.40
CA PRO A 103 13.99 -16.59 -12.02
C PRO A 103 14.44 -15.94 -10.71
N LYS A 104 15.27 -16.65 -9.93
CA LYS A 104 15.78 -16.17 -8.64
C LYS A 104 16.81 -15.07 -8.80
N GLU A 105 17.66 -15.17 -9.81
CA GLU A 105 18.65 -14.15 -10.22
C GLU A 105 17.95 -12.90 -10.79
N GLY A 106 16.71 -13.08 -11.23
CA GLY A 106 15.90 -12.05 -11.84
C GLY A 106 16.34 -11.68 -13.26
N GLN A 107 15.66 -10.68 -13.79
CA GLN A 107 15.92 -10.11 -15.11
C GLN A 107 15.63 -8.60 -15.11
N PRO A 108 16.21 -7.81 -16.04
CA PRO A 108 15.97 -6.37 -16.08
C PRO A 108 14.48 -6.03 -16.19
N LYS A 109 13.98 -5.27 -15.21
CA LYS A 109 12.54 -4.98 -15.03
C LYS A 109 11.93 -4.37 -16.30
N GLN A 110 12.62 -3.40 -16.91
CA GLN A 110 12.16 -2.74 -18.13
C GLN A 110 12.06 -3.69 -19.33
N GLU A 111 13.05 -4.56 -19.52
CA GLU A 111 13.04 -5.54 -20.62
C GLU A 111 11.92 -6.55 -20.44
N TRP A 112 11.72 -7.01 -19.20
CA TRP A 112 10.64 -7.92 -18.86
C TRP A 112 9.26 -7.29 -19.12
N PHE A 113 9.04 -6.05 -18.71
CA PHE A 113 7.78 -5.35 -18.97
C PHE A 113 7.52 -5.15 -20.47
N LYS A 114 8.54 -4.76 -21.23
CA LYS A 114 8.43 -4.58 -22.69
C LYS A 114 7.97 -5.87 -23.39
N LYS A 115 8.63 -7.00 -23.07
CA LYS A 115 8.33 -8.31 -23.65
C LYS A 115 7.00 -8.90 -23.17
N SER A 116 6.72 -8.82 -21.87
CA SER A 116 5.64 -9.62 -21.24
C SER A 116 4.30 -8.89 -21.16
N ARG A 117 4.28 -7.55 -21.12
CA ARG A 117 3.04 -6.77 -20.90
C ARG A 117 2.68 -5.79 -22.01
N TYR A 118 3.68 -5.20 -22.67
CA TYR A 118 3.42 -4.05 -23.55
C TYR A 118 3.65 -4.33 -25.02
N GLY A 119 4.01 -5.57 -25.39
CA GLY A 119 4.24 -5.96 -26.79
C GLY A 119 5.24 -5.05 -27.48
N ASP A 120 6.34 -4.74 -26.78
CA ASP A 120 7.45 -3.89 -27.24
C ASP A 120 7.09 -2.45 -27.67
N THR A 121 5.90 -1.97 -27.29
CA THR A 121 5.50 -0.59 -27.60
C THR A 121 6.09 0.38 -26.57
N GLN A 122 7.12 1.14 -26.96
CA GLN A 122 7.72 2.17 -26.09
C GLN A 122 6.70 3.20 -25.57
N LEU A 123 5.68 3.52 -26.37
CA LEU A 123 4.62 4.44 -25.96
C LEU A 123 3.85 3.93 -24.74
N LYS A 124 3.50 2.64 -24.70
CA LYS A 124 2.77 2.04 -23.57
C LYS A 124 3.60 2.04 -22.29
N MET A 125 4.92 1.81 -22.40
CA MET A 125 5.84 1.92 -21.27
C MET A 125 5.88 3.36 -20.72
N LYS A 126 6.02 4.37 -21.60
CA LYS A 126 6.02 5.77 -21.16
C LYS A 126 4.71 6.19 -20.51
N THR A 127 3.57 5.77 -21.07
CA THR A 127 2.25 6.02 -20.47
C THR A 127 2.14 5.37 -19.10
N TYR A 128 2.60 4.12 -18.96
CA TYR A 128 2.64 3.42 -17.67
C TYR A 128 3.49 4.18 -16.64
N GLU A 129 4.71 4.56 -17.00
CA GLU A 129 5.63 5.29 -16.12
C GLU A 129 5.04 6.63 -15.67
N ALA A 130 4.41 7.37 -16.59
CA ALA A 130 3.75 8.64 -16.28
C ALA A 130 2.59 8.48 -15.29
N ILE A 131 1.72 7.50 -15.53
CA ILE A 131 0.58 7.19 -14.65
C ILE A 131 1.06 6.78 -13.27
N MET A 132 2.02 5.85 -13.19
CA MET A 132 2.55 5.37 -11.91
C MET A 132 3.29 6.46 -11.15
N THR A 133 4.01 7.35 -11.83
CA THR A 133 4.68 8.49 -11.20
C THR A 133 3.66 9.44 -10.56
N ALA A 134 2.54 9.71 -11.26
CA ALA A 134 1.47 10.54 -10.71
C ALA A 134 0.87 9.93 -9.43
N TYR A 135 0.53 8.64 -9.46
CA TYR A 135 0.02 7.91 -8.29
C TYR A 135 1.05 7.83 -7.15
N GLY A 136 2.32 7.58 -7.47
CA GLY A 136 3.39 7.58 -6.50
C GLY A 136 3.49 8.91 -5.79
N ASN A 137 3.51 10.02 -6.54
CA ASN A 137 3.61 11.35 -5.97
C ASN A 137 2.43 11.70 -5.05
N SER A 138 1.19 11.31 -5.39
CA SER A 138 0.04 11.50 -4.49
C SER A 138 0.13 10.69 -3.21
N ALA A 139 0.80 9.52 -3.27
CA ALA A 139 1.01 8.65 -2.11
C ALA A 139 2.36 8.90 -1.39
N GLY A 140 3.18 9.86 -1.84
CA GLY A 140 4.52 10.11 -1.30
C GLY A 140 5.60 9.08 -1.68
N ILE A 141 5.33 8.23 -2.68
CA ILE A 141 6.24 7.19 -3.18
C ILE A 141 6.97 7.67 -4.43
N LYS A 142 8.31 7.65 -4.44
CA LYS A 142 9.11 8.06 -5.60
C LYS A 142 9.48 6.87 -6.46
N TYR A 143 8.53 6.41 -7.28
CA TYR A 143 8.74 5.26 -8.14
C TYR A 143 9.96 5.42 -9.06
N LYS A 144 10.76 4.36 -9.10
CA LYS A 144 11.81 4.11 -10.09
C LYS A 144 11.48 2.84 -10.86
N PHE A 145 11.62 2.92 -12.18
CA PHE A 145 11.18 1.88 -13.10
C PHE A 145 12.31 0.94 -13.56
N GLY A 146 13.54 1.17 -13.08
CA GLY A 146 14.67 0.26 -13.31
C GLY A 146 14.73 -0.87 -12.27
N GLY A 147 15.93 -1.42 -12.13
CA GLY A 147 16.21 -2.57 -11.28
C GLY A 147 15.79 -3.90 -11.91
N THR A 148 15.53 -4.88 -11.04
CA THR A 148 15.35 -6.29 -11.42
C THR A 148 13.97 -6.78 -11.02
N ILE A 149 13.31 -7.57 -11.87
CA ILE A 149 12.16 -8.40 -11.48
C ILE A 149 12.65 -9.83 -11.22
N ALA A 150 12.29 -10.40 -10.08
CA ALA A 150 12.80 -11.70 -9.64
C ALA A 150 11.79 -12.44 -8.77
N ASN A 151 12.06 -13.70 -8.49
CA ASN A 151 11.24 -14.49 -7.59
C ASN A 151 11.15 -13.87 -6.18
N THR A 152 9.95 -13.86 -5.59
CA THR A 152 9.68 -13.29 -4.25
C THR A 152 9.58 -14.32 -3.12
N MET A 153 9.91 -15.59 -3.38
CA MET A 153 9.73 -16.68 -2.41
C MET A 153 10.50 -16.44 -1.12
N ASP A 154 11.82 -16.17 -1.22
CA ASP A 154 12.66 -15.85 -0.04
C ASP A 154 12.15 -14.62 0.70
N ALA A 155 11.68 -13.64 -0.06
CA ALA A 155 11.09 -12.42 0.47
C ALA A 155 9.85 -12.69 1.33
N HIS A 156 8.98 -13.59 0.90
CA HIS A 156 7.78 -14.00 1.64
C HIS A 156 8.12 -14.89 2.83
N ARG A 157 9.08 -15.82 2.65
CA ARG A 157 9.61 -16.72 3.69
C ARG A 157 10.07 -15.94 4.91
N VAL A 158 10.89 -14.92 4.67
CA VAL A 158 11.46 -14.07 5.72
C VAL A 158 10.41 -13.20 6.40
N ILE A 159 9.46 -12.64 5.66
CA ILE A 159 8.35 -11.88 6.27
C ILE A 159 7.49 -12.78 7.15
N GLN A 160 7.08 -13.94 6.63
CA GLN A 160 6.20 -14.84 7.36
C GLN A 160 6.84 -15.28 8.68
N HIS A 161 8.11 -15.68 8.65
CA HIS A 161 8.85 -16.09 9.84
C HIS A 161 8.89 -15.00 10.92
N PHE A 162 9.35 -13.79 10.57
CA PHE A 162 9.45 -12.71 11.57
C PHE A 162 8.08 -12.14 11.97
N GLN A 163 7.06 -12.28 11.13
CA GLN A 163 5.67 -11.99 11.52
C GLN A 163 5.18 -12.96 12.58
N GLU A 164 5.45 -14.26 12.43
CA GLU A 164 5.05 -15.30 13.37
C GLU A 164 5.82 -15.20 14.69
N GLU A 165 7.12 -14.90 14.62
CA GLU A 165 7.99 -14.84 15.79
C GLU A 165 7.86 -13.52 16.56
N LYS A 166 7.84 -12.38 15.85
CA LYS A 166 7.91 -11.04 16.45
C LYS A 166 6.67 -10.19 16.23
N GLY A 167 5.65 -10.75 15.57
CA GLY A 167 4.35 -10.13 15.43
C GLY A 167 4.17 -9.20 14.21
N PRO A 168 2.94 -8.69 14.05
CA PRO A 168 2.48 -8.00 12.85
C PRO A 168 3.16 -6.65 12.60
N GLU A 169 3.57 -5.93 13.65
CA GLU A 169 4.29 -4.66 13.51
C GLU A 169 5.68 -4.84 12.90
N THR A 170 6.35 -5.95 13.21
CA THR A 170 7.64 -6.30 12.60
C THR A 170 7.44 -6.53 11.11
N ALA A 171 6.42 -7.31 10.74
CA ALA A 171 6.07 -7.58 9.35
C ALA A 171 5.76 -6.30 8.55
N ASP A 172 4.97 -5.39 9.11
CA ASP A 172 4.66 -4.09 8.49
C ASP A 172 5.93 -3.28 8.21
N LYS A 173 6.83 -3.14 9.20
CA LYS A 173 8.10 -2.42 9.02
C LYS A 173 8.99 -3.07 7.96
N MET A 174 9.06 -4.40 7.94
CA MET A 174 9.80 -5.13 6.92
C MET A 174 9.23 -4.86 5.52
N ILE A 175 7.92 -4.99 5.35
CA ILE A 175 7.24 -4.76 4.06
C ILE A 175 7.45 -3.33 3.58
N ASN A 176 7.32 -2.33 4.46
CA ASN A 176 7.57 -0.93 4.13
C ASN A 176 9.03 -0.71 3.68
N SER A 177 10.00 -1.30 4.37
CA SER A 177 11.42 -1.25 3.93
C SER A 177 11.61 -1.93 2.58
N LEU A 178 10.99 -3.08 2.35
CA LEU A 178 11.10 -3.83 1.10
C LEU A 178 10.46 -3.09 -0.08
N TYR A 179 9.33 -2.44 0.14
CA TYR A 179 8.71 -1.58 -0.86
C TYR A 179 9.60 -0.39 -1.21
N ALA A 180 10.14 0.32 -0.22
CA ALA A 180 11.08 1.41 -0.49
C ALA A 180 12.31 0.91 -1.28
N GLN A 181 12.87 -0.24 -0.89
CA GLN A 181 14.02 -0.83 -1.56
C GLN A 181 13.73 -1.20 -3.02
N TYR A 182 12.58 -1.82 -3.29
CA TYR A 182 12.23 -2.31 -4.62
C TYR A 182 11.68 -1.22 -5.55
N PHE A 183 10.79 -0.37 -5.04
CA PHE A 183 10.08 0.63 -5.83
C PHE A 183 10.83 1.96 -5.93
N GLU A 184 11.63 2.34 -4.94
CA GLU A 184 12.31 3.64 -4.92
C GLU A 184 13.83 3.52 -5.05
N ASN A 185 14.40 2.35 -4.77
CA ASN A 185 15.85 2.13 -4.77
C ASN A 185 16.32 1.05 -5.76
N GLU A 186 15.41 0.52 -6.57
CA GLU A 186 15.72 -0.42 -7.67
C GLU A 186 16.47 -1.68 -7.22
N LYS A 187 16.33 -2.06 -5.94
CA LYS A 187 16.98 -3.23 -5.35
C LYS A 187 16.29 -4.51 -5.76
N HIS A 188 17.05 -5.61 -5.73
CA HIS A 188 16.52 -6.95 -5.95
C HIS A 188 15.55 -7.32 -4.81
N PRO A 189 14.32 -7.80 -5.10
CA PRO A 189 13.28 -7.97 -4.08
C PRO A 189 13.58 -9.06 -3.04
N SER A 190 14.48 -9.98 -3.38
CA SER A 190 14.82 -11.18 -2.58
C SER A 190 16.31 -11.39 -2.39
N ALA A 191 17.15 -10.37 -2.62
CA ALA A 191 18.58 -10.52 -2.34
C ALA A 191 18.81 -10.46 -0.83
N ASP A 192 19.80 -11.21 -0.34
CA ASP A 192 20.11 -11.29 1.09
C ASP A 192 20.36 -9.92 1.70
N GLU A 193 21.05 -9.01 0.98
CA GLU A 193 21.25 -7.62 1.42
C GLU A 193 19.94 -6.86 1.63
N THR A 194 18.97 -7.08 0.72
CA THR A 194 17.66 -6.43 0.76
C THR A 194 16.84 -6.95 1.94
N LEU A 195 16.85 -8.28 2.13
CA LEU A 195 16.12 -8.95 3.21
C LEU A 195 16.70 -8.59 4.57
N LEU A 196 18.03 -8.54 4.69
CA LEU A 196 18.72 -8.15 5.91
C LEU A 196 18.40 -6.70 6.28
N LYS A 197 18.48 -5.79 5.31
CA LYS A 197 18.11 -4.38 5.53
C LYS A 197 16.67 -4.26 6.02
N ALA A 198 15.75 -5.01 5.44
CA ALA A 198 14.36 -5.00 5.84
C ALA A 198 14.13 -5.51 7.26
N ALA A 199 14.78 -6.63 7.62
CA ALA A 199 14.68 -7.21 8.95
C ALA A 199 15.26 -6.26 10.02
N THR A 200 16.45 -5.69 9.76
CA THR A 200 17.09 -4.74 10.68
C THR A 200 16.29 -3.45 10.84
N ASP A 201 15.71 -2.91 9.78
CA ASP A 201 14.79 -1.75 9.84
C ASP A 201 13.54 -2.03 10.69
N ALA A 202 13.12 -3.29 10.76
CA ALA A 202 12.01 -3.73 11.58
C ALA A 202 12.37 -3.99 13.05
N GLY A 203 13.66 -3.89 13.40
CA GLY A 203 14.17 -4.14 14.75
C GLY A 203 14.58 -5.58 15.02
N VAL A 204 14.67 -6.43 13.99
CA VAL A 204 15.24 -7.79 14.12
C VAL A 204 16.75 -7.68 14.31
N PRO A 205 17.34 -8.36 15.32
CA PRO A 205 18.79 -8.40 15.49
C PRO A 205 19.51 -8.90 14.23
N GLU A 206 20.57 -8.20 13.81
CA GLU A 206 21.27 -8.50 12.56
C GLU A 206 21.78 -9.94 12.49
N ALA A 207 22.31 -10.47 13.58
CA ALA A 207 22.82 -11.85 13.65
C ALA A 207 21.70 -12.89 13.44
N GLU A 208 20.53 -12.63 14.01
CA GLU A 208 19.35 -13.49 13.89
C GLU A 208 18.80 -13.45 12.45
N ALA A 209 18.63 -12.24 11.89
CA ALA A 209 18.22 -12.06 10.51
C ALA A 209 19.17 -12.74 9.53
N LYS A 210 20.49 -12.57 9.70
CA LYS A 210 21.50 -13.21 8.86
C LYS A 210 21.42 -14.74 8.90
N ALA A 211 21.24 -15.32 10.09
CA ALA A 211 21.17 -16.77 10.24
C ALA A 211 19.99 -17.34 9.45
N TYR A 212 18.79 -16.76 9.63
CA TYR A 212 17.58 -17.22 8.94
C TYR A 212 17.58 -16.93 7.42
N ILE A 213 18.18 -15.82 7.00
CA ILE A 213 18.30 -15.47 5.57
C ILE A 213 19.25 -16.44 4.85
N ALA A 214 20.36 -16.83 5.49
CA ALA A 214 21.35 -17.72 4.92
C ALA A 214 20.84 -19.15 4.71
N ASP A 215 19.91 -19.62 5.54
CA ASP A 215 19.21 -20.88 5.34
C ASP A 215 17.96 -20.66 4.47
N HIS A 216 18.09 -20.91 3.16
CA HIS A 216 16.99 -20.77 2.21
C HIS A 216 15.91 -21.86 2.32
N ASP A 217 16.20 -22.97 3.01
CA ASP A 217 15.28 -24.09 3.16
C ASP A 217 14.39 -23.94 4.41
N GLU A 218 14.91 -23.28 5.45
CA GLU A 218 14.18 -23.03 6.70
C GLU A 218 12.88 -22.23 6.45
N GLY A 219 11.74 -22.77 6.91
CA GLY A 219 10.40 -22.17 6.74
C GLY A 219 9.82 -22.25 5.32
N LEU A 220 10.51 -22.86 4.35
CA LEU A 220 10.02 -22.95 2.96
C LEU A 220 8.76 -23.81 2.83
N MET A 221 8.64 -24.88 3.61
CA MET A 221 7.46 -25.76 3.58
C MET A 221 6.22 -25.05 4.16
N ASP A 222 6.40 -24.30 5.25
CA ASP A 222 5.33 -23.54 5.89
C ASP A 222 4.84 -22.40 5.00
N LEU A 223 5.77 -21.75 4.29
CA LEU A 223 5.43 -20.77 3.28
C LEU A 223 4.59 -21.38 2.14
N LYS A 224 5.00 -22.52 1.61
CA LYS A 224 4.27 -23.21 0.53
C LYS A 224 2.87 -23.63 0.99
N ASN A 225 2.72 -24.09 2.23
CA ASN A 225 1.42 -24.42 2.79
C ASN A 225 0.54 -23.17 2.93
N SER A 226 1.10 -22.06 3.40
CA SER A 226 0.39 -20.77 3.49
C SER A 226 -0.06 -20.27 2.11
N MET A 227 0.79 -20.35 1.08
CA MET A 227 0.39 -19.97 -0.29
C MET A 227 -0.72 -20.88 -0.85
N ARG A 228 -0.67 -22.19 -0.58
CA ARG A 228 -1.74 -23.12 -0.97
C ARG A 228 -3.06 -22.83 -0.27
N GLU A 229 -3.01 -22.46 1.01
CA GLU A 229 -4.19 -22.01 1.76
C GLU A 229 -4.83 -20.80 1.08
N GLN A 230 -4.03 -19.78 0.71
CA GLN A 230 -4.56 -18.59 0.04
C GLN A 230 -5.18 -18.90 -1.33
N ALA A 231 -4.55 -19.78 -2.11
CA ALA A 231 -5.13 -20.25 -3.37
C ALA A 231 -6.44 -21.02 -3.15
N GLY A 232 -6.51 -21.85 -2.11
CA GLY A 232 -7.74 -22.58 -1.71
C GLY A 232 -8.86 -21.65 -1.26
N ASN A 233 -8.53 -20.47 -0.71
CA ASN A 233 -9.48 -19.42 -0.34
C ASN A 233 -9.94 -18.57 -1.54
N GLY A 234 -9.53 -18.90 -2.77
CA GLY A 234 -9.94 -18.19 -3.98
C GLY A 234 -9.24 -16.87 -4.21
N VAL A 235 -8.09 -16.63 -3.56
CA VAL A 235 -7.26 -15.44 -3.82
C VAL A 235 -6.51 -15.64 -5.14
N ASP A 236 -6.82 -14.80 -6.14
CA ASP A 236 -6.26 -14.86 -7.50
C ASP A 236 -5.58 -13.54 -7.94
N SER A 237 -5.62 -12.54 -7.08
CA SER A 237 -5.16 -11.19 -7.34
C SER A 237 -4.76 -10.50 -6.05
N VAL A 238 -3.92 -9.48 -6.17
CA VAL A 238 -3.46 -8.65 -5.04
C VAL A 238 -3.65 -7.16 -5.39
N PRO A 239 -3.75 -6.25 -4.42
CA PRO A 239 -3.96 -6.54 -3.00
C PRO A 239 -5.34 -7.18 -2.78
N TYR A 240 -5.39 -8.20 -1.93
CA TYR A 240 -6.63 -8.84 -1.47
C TYR A 240 -6.74 -8.59 0.02
N ILE A 241 -7.78 -7.87 0.43
CA ILE A 241 -7.90 -7.37 1.80
C ILE A 241 -9.18 -7.92 2.42
N ILE A 242 -9.03 -8.72 3.48
CA ILE A 242 -10.15 -9.26 4.25
C ILE A 242 -10.17 -8.56 5.60
N PHE A 243 -11.29 -7.91 5.91
CA PHE A 243 -11.61 -7.43 7.25
C PHE A 243 -12.41 -8.51 7.96
N GLU A 244 -11.77 -9.22 8.88
CA GLU A 244 -12.37 -10.27 9.69
C GLU A 244 -13.23 -9.63 10.79
N GLY A 245 -14.52 -9.98 10.79
CA GLY A 245 -15.53 -9.37 11.66
C GLY A 245 -16.26 -10.39 12.51
N LYS A 246 -16.91 -9.92 13.58
CA LYS A 246 -17.72 -10.79 14.46
C LYS A 246 -18.91 -11.45 13.76
N ARG A 247 -19.53 -10.76 12.79
CA ARG A 247 -20.75 -11.23 12.10
C ARG A 247 -20.47 -11.75 10.70
N ARG A 248 -19.73 -10.98 9.91
CA ARG A 248 -19.29 -11.34 8.56
C ARG A 248 -17.94 -10.72 8.28
N ASP A 249 -17.26 -11.30 7.33
CA ASP A 249 -16.05 -10.73 6.76
C ASP A 249 -16.40 -9.80 5.61
N ILE A 250 -15.64 -8.71 5.48
CA ILE A 250 -15.74 -7.78 4.35
C ILE A 250 -14.47 -7.93 3.53
N THR A 251 -14.62 -8.29 2.26
CA THR A 251 -13.49 -8.42 1.34
C THR A 251 -13.45 -7.25 0.37
N LEU A 252 -12.30 -6.61 0.25
CA LEU A 252 -12.00 -5.61 -0.78
C LEU A 252 -10.86 -6.13 -1.65
N VAL A 253 -11.15 -6.28 -2.95
CA VAL A 253 -10.18 -6.74 -3.95
C VAL A 253 -9.67 -5.54 -4.74
N GLY A 254 -8.36 -5.48 -4.90
CA GLY A 254 -7.68 -4.36 -5.52
C GLY A 254 -7.49 -3.20 -4.56
N ALA A 255 -6.72 -2.24 -5.01
CA ALA A 255 -6.43 -1.06 -4.22
C ALA A 255 -7.51 0.00 -4.44
N ARG A 256 -8.36 0.14 -3.42
CA ARG A 256 -9.54 0.98 -3.41
C ARG A 256 -9.23 2.38 -2.88
N ASP A 257 -10.19 3.27 -3.03
CA ASP A 257 -10.13 4.59 -2.42
C ASP A 257 -10.21 4.46 -0.89
N VAL A 258 -9.62 5.42 -0.16
CA VAL A 258 -9.53 5.39 1.30
C VAL A 258 -10.91 5.30 1.94
N GLU A 259 -11.91 5.97 1.35
CA GLU A 259 -13.29 5.99 1.82
C GLU A 259 -13.94 4.60 1.79
N GLU A 260 -13.54 3.71 0.87
CA GLU A 260 -14.03 2.32 0.85
C GLU A 260 -13.49 1.54 2.05
N TYR A 261 -12.21 1.71 2.38
CA TYR A 261 -11.59 1.09 3.55
C TYR A 261 -12.19 1.62 4.85
N GLU A 262 -12.40 2.94 4.95
CA GLU A 262 -13.04 3.57 6.11
C GLU A 262 -14.47 3.03 6.32
N LYS A 263 -15.25 2.89 5.25
CA LYS A 263 -16.61 2.30 5.31
C LYS A 263 -16.57 0.83 5.75
N ALA A 264 -15.61 0.05 5.27
CA ALA A 264 -15.44 -1.34 5.69
C ALA A 264 -15.13 -1.42 7.20
N ILE A 265 -14.14 -0.66 7.67
CA ILE A 265 -13.75 -0.60 9.09
C ILE A 265 -14.93 -0.15 9.96
N ALA A 266 -15.61 0.93 9.58
CA ALA A 266 -16.78 1.44 10.31
C ALA A 266 -17.90 0.39 10.40
N SER A 267 -18.11 -0.39 9.34
CA SER A 267 -19.09 -1.49 9.33
C SER A 267 -18.72 -2.58 10.32
N ILE A 268 -17.44 -3.01 10.35
CA ILE A 268 -16.95 -4.00 11.32
C ILE A 268 -17.10 -3.49 12.76
N VAL A 269 -16.74 -2.24 13.02
CA VAL A 269 -16.87 -1.62 14.35
C VAL A 269 -18.34 -1.58 14.80
N LYS A 270 -19.25 -1.19 13.90
CA LYS A 270 -20.70 -1.15 14.19
C LYS A 270 -21.28 -2.54 14.50
N GLU A 271 -20.82 -3.57 13.79
CA GLU A 271 -21.33 -4.94 13.94
C GLU A 271 -20.73 -5.72 15.12
N SER A 272 -19.66 -5.18 15.70
CA SER A 272 -18.96 -5.75 16.85
C SER A 272 -19.54 -5.30 18.20
N LYS A 273 -20.34 -4.22 18.21
CA LYS A 273 -21.19 -3.82 19.34
C LYS A 273 -22.31 -4.84 19.56
#